data_AF-A0A845JZ43-F1
#
_entry.id   AF-A0A845JZ43-F1
#
_cell.length_a   1.000
_cell.length_b   1.000
_cell.length_c   1.000
_cell.angle_alpha   90.00
_cell.angle_beta   90.00
_cell.angle_gamma   90.00
#
_symmetry.space_group_name_H-M   'P 1'
#
loop_
_entity.id
_entity.type
_entity.pdbx_description
1 polymer ?
#
loop_
_entity_poly.entity_id
_entity_poly.type
_entity_poly.pdbx_seq_one_letter_code
_entity_poly.pdbx_strand_id
1 'polypeptide(L)'
;MPSSTSSFKTYELTRIIPRHHWLLLAVLTIVFTGLSTLGWEIHVRSIGYAPALNDTEDLWASRRTIVDAEPHRTVLIGSSRILFDFDMDVYEKEFGNRPLQLATVGTNPGPYLEDLANHSHYSGTVIVGVVPGLFFAPGGPPMKSPQNHLKRFRDWSPTQKFSHQVSRIMEKWFAFLNDSDLTLNQLLLDLKIPNRKNVKTKPELPPYFHEVDEERQGGMTEFAAKNIPLQKRIQQIWIPLFTPPPPPKGKSAEEAKADFNKAVETILKNTKTHVDKIRKKGGKVLFLRLPSTEHLREMENKFTPRKQFWDRILKTTGAPGIHFEDYEELKGFDCPEWSHLNRQDATEFTKRLMPILRGVL
;
A
#
# COMPACT_ATOMS: atom_id res chain seq x y z
N MET A 1 -33.51 20.98 -60.53
CA MET A 1 -32.44 20.73 -59.53
C MET A 1 -31.35 19.91 -60.20
N PRO A 2 -30.16 20.47 -60.50
CA PRO A 2 -29.00 19.67 -60.78
C PRO A 2 -28.26 19.36 -59.47
N SER A 3 -27.93 18.08 -59.30
CA SER A 3 -27.16 17.54 -58.18
C SER A 3 -25.76 18.14 -58.15
N SER A 4 -25.37 18.68 -56.99
CA SER A 4 -24.00 19.15 -56.73
C SER A 4 -23.11 17.93 -56.52
N THR A 5 -22.31 17.58 -57.52
CA THR A 5 -21.25 16.58 -57.37
C THR A 5 -20.10 17.22 -56.59
N SER A 6 -20.02 16.92 -55.31
CA SER A 6 -18.90 17.32 -54.45
C SER A 6 -17.62 16.65 -54.95
N SER A 7 -16.66 17.44 -55.47
CA SER A 7 -15.35 16.95 -55.86
C SER A 7 -14.48 16.77 -54.60
N PHE A 8 -14.47 15.55 -54.05
CA PHE A 8 -13.44 15.19 -53.08
C PHE A 8 -12.10 15.10 -53.81
N LYS A 9 -11.24 16.13 -53.66
CA LYS A 9 -9.82 16.01 -53.99
C LYS A 9 -9.22 14.94 -53.08
N THR A 10 -8.98 13.75 -53.62
CA THR A 10 -8.12 12.74 -53.00
C THR A 10 -6.69 13.29 -53.02
N TYR A 11 -6.22 13.78 -51.88
CA TYR A 11 -4.80 14.05 -51.69
C TYR A 11 -4.09 12.70 -51.65
N GLU A 12 -3.34 12.35 -52.70
CA GLU A 12 -2.39 11.25 -52.62
C GLU A 12 -1.25 11.67 -51.69
N LEU A 13 -1.31 11.22 -50.43
CA LEU A 13 -0.21 11.34 -49.49
C LEU A 13 0.92 10.42 -49.96
N THR A 14 1.77 10.90 -50.88
CA THR A 14 3.01 10.21 -51.22
C THR A 14 3.97 10.35 -50.04
N ARG A 15 4.14 9.28 -49.25
CA ARG A 15 5.15 9.23 -48.19
C ARG A 15 6.54 9.17 -48.83
N ILE A 16 7.20 10.33 -48.96
CA ILE A 16 8.60 10.42 -49.37
C ILE A 16 9.44 9.89 -48.20
N ILE A 17 9.99 8.68 -48.33
CA ILE A 17 10.96 8.14 -47.37
C ILE A 17 12.35 8.63 -47.83
N PRO A 18 13.06 9.46 -47.04
CA PRO A 18 14.39 9.91 -47.39
C PRO A 18 15.34 8.73 -47.66
N ARG A 19 16.22 8.84 -48.65
CA ARG A 19 17.23 7.82 -48.94
C ARG A 19 18.38 7.95 -47.94
N HIS A 20 18.27 7.23 -46.82
CA HIS A 20 19.34 7.09 -45.82
C HIS A 20 19.69 5.62 -45.59
N HIS A 21 20.80 5.38 -44.90
CA HIS A 21 21.20 4.06 -44.43
C HIS A 21 20.34 3.63 -43.23
N TRP A 22 19.05 3.39 -43.45
CA TRP A 22 18.06 3.12 -42.40
C TRP A 22 18.44 1.93 -41.51
N LEU A 23 19.05 0.88 -42.08
CA LEU A 23 19.53 -0.26 -41.30
C LEU A 23 20.66 0.15 -40.35
N LEU A 24 21.64 0.92 -40.84
CA LEU A 24 22.73 1.43 -40.01
C LEU A 24 22.21 2.33 -38.89
N LEU A 25 21.28 3.25 -39.22
CA LEU A 25 20.65 4.10 -38.21
C LEU A 25 19.90 3.29 -37.17
N ALA A 26 19.13 2.27 -37.58
CA ALA A 26 18.42 1.39 -36.66
C ALA A 26 19.39 0.64 -35.73
N VAL A 27 20.50 0.10 -36.27
CA VAL A 27 21.53 -0.58 -35.46
C VAL A 27 22.18 0.40 -34.48
N LEU A 28 22.57 1.59 -34.93
CA LEU A 28 23.16 2.62 -34.07
C LEU A 28 22.18 3.05 -32.97
N THR A 29 20.90 3.22 -33.28
CA THR A 29 19.86 3.50 -32.28
C THR A 29 19.77 2.38 -31.25
N ILE A 30 19.71 1.11 -31.67
CA ILE A 30 19.64 -0.03 -30.75
C ILE A 30 20.87 -0.08 -29.84
N VAL A 31 22.07 0.09 -30.40
CA VAL A 31 23.32 0.08 -29.63
C VAL A 31 23.35 1.23 -28.63
N PHE A 32 23.02 2.45 -29.07
CA PHE A 32 23.02 3.61 -28.19
C PHE A 32 22.00 3.47 -27.06
N THR A 33 20.75 3.09 -27.37
CA THR A 33 19.73 2.83 -26.37
C THR A 33 20.16 1.74 -25.40
N GLY A 34 20.72 0.63 -25.90
CA GLY A 34 21.21 -0.47 -25.06
C GLY A 34 22.31 -0.03 -24.10
N LEU A 35 23.30 0.74 -24.58
CA LEU A 35 24.37 1.28 -23.74
C LEU A 35 23.85 2.29 -22.71
N SER A 36 22.91 3.17 -23.08
CA SER A 36 22.30 4.12 -22.14
C SER A 36 21.47 3.41 -21.06
N THR A 37 20.65 2.42 -21.43
CA THR A 37 19.87 1.64 -20.47
C THR A 37 20.76 0.82 -19.54
N LEU A 38 21.82 0.20 -20.05
CA LEU A 38 22.79 -0.51 -19.23
C LEU A 38 23.53 0.44 -18.27
N GLY A 39 23.95 1.60 -18.75
CA GLY A 39 24.56 2.63 -17.92
C GLY A 39 23.63 3.10 -16.79
N TRP A 40 22.34 3.26 -17.10
CA TRP A 40 21.32 3.61 -16.10
C TRP A 40 21.13 2.51 -15.06
N GLU A 41 21.01 1.25 -15.48
CA GLU A 41 20.90 0.11 -14.58
C GLU A 41 22.12 -0.01 -13.64
N ILE A 42 23.34 0.13 -14.17
CA ILE A 42 24.57 0.12 -13.36
C ILE A 42 24.55 1.27 -12.35
N HIS A 43 24.14 2.47 -12.78
CA HIS A 43 24.07 3.63 -11.89
C HIS A 43 23.08 3.44 -10.74
N VAL A 44 21.83 3.04 -11.02
CA VAL A 44 20.80 2.89 -9.98
C VAL A 44 21.16 1.78 -8.98
N ARG A 45 21.79 0.70 -9.43
CA ARG A 45 22.34 -0.33 -8.53
C ARG A 45 23.47 0.19 -7.67
N SER A 46 24.35 1.04 -8.22
CA SER A 46 25.47 1.62 -7.47
C SER A 46 25.02 2.52 -6.32
N ILE A 47 23.82 3.09 -6.39
CA ILE A 47 23.22 3.91 -5.32
C ILE A 47 22.26 3.11 -4.41
N GLY A 48 22.19 1.78 -4.59
CA GLY A 48 21.54 0.86 -3.64
C GLY A 48 20.21 0.25 -4.07
N TYR A 49 19.68 0.57 -5.26
CA TYR A 49 18.46 -0.07 -5.75
C TYR A 49 18.74 -1.51 -6.18
N ALA A 50 17.82 -2.41 -5.85
CA ALA A 50 17.77 -3.75 -6.40
C ALA A 50 16.50 -3.95 -7.23
N PRO A 51 16.47 -4.95 -8.13
CA PRO A 51 15.23 -5.37 -8.79
C PRO A 51 14.21 -5.80 -7.73
N ALA A 52 13.04 -5.18 -7.78
CA ALA A 52 11.93 -5.44 -6.87
C ALA A 52 10.63 -5.27 -7.63
N LEU A 53 9.60 -6.00 -7.21
CA LEU A 53 8.27 -5.81 -7.77
C LEU A 53 7.66 -4.51 -7.27
N ASN A 54 6.98 -3.81 -8.17
CA ASN A 54 6.21 -2.64 -7.82
C ASN A 54 4.89 -3.08 -7.17
N ASP A 55 4.51 -2.48 -6.04
CA ASP A 55 3.24 -2.77 -5.34
C ASP A 55 2.04 -2.09 -6.06
N THR A 56 1.86 -2.46 -7.32
CA THR A 56 0.88 -1.86 -8.23
C THR A 56 -0.53 -2.34 -7.94
N GLU A 57 -1.51 -1.59 -8.45
CA GLU A 57 -2.91 -2.01 -8.41
C GLU A 57 -3.15 -3.33 -9.15
N ASP A 58 -2.36 -3.64 -10.19
CA ASP A 58 -2.44 -4.91 -10.91
C ASP A 58 -1.92 -6.07 -10.06
N LEU A 59 -0.81 -5.89 -9.33
CA LEU A 59 -0.31 -6.89 -8.38
C LEU A 59 -1.32 -7.14 -7.27
N TRP A 60 -1.90 -6.09 -6.69
CA TRP A 60 -2.97 -6.21 -5.70
C TRP A 60 -4.20 -6.95 -6.26
N ALA A 61 -4.67 -6.58 -7.45
CA ALA A 61 -5.81 -7.21 -8.11
C ALA A 61 -5.55 -8.70 -8.36
N SER A 62 -4.33 -9.07 -8.77
CA SER A 62 -3.92 -10.46 -8.96
C SER A 62 -4.08 -11.28 -7.68
N ARG A 63 -3.67 -10.75 -6.52
CA ARG A 63 -3.83 -11.43 -5.22
C ARG A 63 -5.30 -11.51 -4.82
N ARG A 64 -6.09 -10.46 -5.07
CA ARG A 64 -7.53 -10.45 -4.76
C ARG A 64 -8.31 -11.51 -5.52
N THR A 65 -7.93 -11.86 -6.76
CA THR A 65 -8.60 -12.94 -7.52
C THR A 65 -8.52 -14.31 -6.84
N ILE A 66 -7.49 -14.56 -6.02
CA ILE A 66 -7.33 -15.83 -5.30
C ILE A 66 -8.45 -16.03 -4.28
N VAL A 67 -8.98 -14.95 -3.69
CA VAL A 67 -10.11 -15.03 -2.75
C VAL A 67 -11.38 -15.58 -3.43
N ASP A 68 -11.56 -15.32 -4.72
CA ASP A 68 -12.72 -15.84 -5.46
C ASP A 68 -12.60 -17.36 -5.66
N ALA A 69 -11.38 -17.85 -5.89
CA ALA A 69 -11.08 -19.28 -6.04
C ALA A 69 -11.01 -20.03 -4.69
N GLU A 70 -10.56 -19.34 -3.64
CA GLU A 70 -10.28 -19.91 -2.32
C GLU A 70 -10.95 -19.09 -1.21
N PRO A 71 -12.30 -19.09 -1.12
CA PRO A 71 -13.07 -18.20 -0.24
C PRO A 71 -12.91 -18.49 1.26
N HIS A 72 -12.21 -19.55 1.62
CA HIS A 72 -11.90 -19.93 3.01
C HIS A 72 -10.52 -19.45 3.47
N ARG A 73 -9.70 -18.87 2.59
CA ARG A 73 -8.36 -18.40 2.94
C ARG A 73 -8.38 -17.30 4.00
N THR A 74 -7.37 -17.34 4.86
CA THR A 74 -7.06 -16.19 5.72
C THR A 74 -6.63 -15.01 4.85
N VAL A 75 -7.20 -13.84 5.08
CA VAL A 75 -6.88 -12.60 4.35
C VAL A 75 -6.38 -11.55 5.34
N LEU A 76 -5.23 -10.96 5.03
CA LEU A 76 -4.66 -9.84 5.77
C LEU A 76 -5.10 -8.54 5.08
N ILE A 77 -5.75 -7.65 5.81
CA ILE A 77 -6.10 -6.30 5.34
C ILE A 77 -5.63 -5.27 6.35
N GLY A 78 -5.33 -4.06 5.91
CA GLY A 78 -4.80 -3.04 6.80
C GLY A 78 -4.01 -1.98 6.06
N SER A 79 -3.18 -1.29 6.83
CA SER A 79 -2.21 -0.33 6.30
C SER A 79 -0.80 -0.95 6.22
N SER A 80 0.22 -0.12 6.11
CA SER A 80 1.64 -0.52 6.02
C SER A 80 2.12 -1.39 7.18
N ARG A 81 1.60 -1.27 8.40
CA ARG A 81 2.08 -2.07 9.55
C ARG A 81 1.83 -3.55 9.40
N ILE A 82 0.62 -3.98 9.03
CA ILE A 82 0.38 -5.42 8.79
C ILE A 82 1.00 -5.90 7.47
N LEU A 83 1.32 -4.98 6.55
CA LEU A 83 2.06 -5.31 5.34
C LEU A 83 3.54 -5.60 5.65
N PHE A 84 4.14 -4.89 6.61
CA PHE A 84 5.58 -4.93 6.89
C PHE A 84 5.92 -5.84 8.09
N ASP A 85 5.07 -5.81 9.12
CA ASP A 85 5.38 -6.36 10.44
C ASP A 85 4.74 -7.75 10.63
N PHE A 86 4.25 -8.38 9.56
CA PHE A 86 3.62 -9.70 9.58
C PHE A 86 4.26 -10.64 8.55
N ASP A 87 4.84 -11.73 9.04
CA ASP A 87 5.54 -12.74 8.24
C ASP A 87 4.59 -13.89 7.86
N MET A 88 4.27 -13.98 6.58
CA MET A 88 3.37 -15.00 6.02
C MET A 88 3.97 -16.40 6.06
N ASP A 89 5.30 -16.55 5.98
CA ASP A 89 5.98 -17.85 6.04
C ASP A 89 5.89 -18.42 7.46
N VAL A 90 6.02 -17.56 8.48
CA VAL A 90 5.81 -17.95 9.87
C VAL A 90 4.36 -18.35 10.11
N TYR A 91 3.39 -17.59 9.58
CA TYR A 91 1.98 -17.96 9.69
C TYR A 91 1.67 -19.30 9.01
N GLU A 92 2.19 -19.52 7.81
CA GLU A 92 1.98 -20.76 7.06
C GLU A 92 2.54 -21.98 7.80
N LYS A 93 3.71 -21.86 8.43
CA LYS A 93 4.29 -22.93 9.27
C LYS A 93 3.39 -23.28 10.46
N GLU A 94 2.69 -22.31 11.02
CA GLU A 94 1.87 -22.49 12.22
C GLU A 94 0.44 -22.99 11.92
N PHE A 95 -0.16 -22.51 10.83
CA PHE A 95 -1.57 -22.76 10.47
C PHE A 95 -1.74 -23.66 9.24
N GLY A 96 -0.65 -24.05 8.59
CA GLY A 96 -0.63 -24.95 7.42
C GLY A 96 -1.15 -24.33 6.12
N ASN A 97 -1.63 -23.08 6.16
CA ASN A 97 -2.13 -22.36 4.99
C ASN A 97 -1.55 -20.95 4.96
N ARG A 98 -0.88 -20.62 3.87
CA ARG A 98 -0.44 -19.25 3.60
C ARG A 98 -1.63 -18.26 3.58
N PRO A 99 -1.52 -17.10 4.24
CA PRO A 99 -2.55 -16.08 4.19
C PRO A 99 -2.40 -15.24 2.89
N LEU A 100 -3.47 -14.54 2.50
CA LEU A 100 -3.48 -13.63 1.36
C LEU A 100 -3.29 -12.18 1.83
N GLN A 101 -2.19 -11.56 1.42
CA GLN A 101 -1.86 -10.17 1.78
C GLN A 101 -2.54 -9.16 0.85
N LEU A 102 -3.56 -8.46 1.37
CA LEU A 102 -4.29 -7.39 0.70
C LEU A 102 -4.15 -6.03 1.40
N ALA A 103 -3.36 -5.93 2.48
CA ALA A 103 -3.03 -4.64 3.07
C ALA A 103 -2.19 -3.78 2.11
N THR A 104 -2.27 -2.46 2.27
CA THR A 104 -1.53 -1.52 1.43
C THR A 104 -1.00 -0.36 2.26
N VAL A 105 0.11 0.25 1.85
CA VAL A 105 0.71 1.36 2.59
C VAL A 105 -0.24 2.54 2.74
N GLY A 106 -0.35 3.09 3.95
CA GLY A 106 -1.13 4.30 4.21
C GLY A 106 -2.65 4.21 3.98
N THR A 107 -3.23 3.00 3.89
CA THR A 107 -4.66 2.84 3.57
C THR A 107 -5.56 2.58 4.79
N ASN A 108 -6.84 2.97 4.66
CA ASN A 108 -7.91 2.54 5.54
C ASN A 108 -8.39 1.13 5.13
N PRO A 109 -8.47 0.14 6.03
CA PRO A 109 -8.93 -1.22 5.69
C PRO A 109 -10.43 -1.33 5.40
N GLY A 110 -11.23 -0.32 5.72
CA GLY A 110 -12.69 -0.33 5.60
C GLY A 110 -13.21 -0.80 4.23
N PRO A 111 -12.74 -0.22 3.09
CA PRO A 111 -13.16 -0.66 1.77
C PRO A 111 -12.83 -2.13 1.45
N TYR A 112 -11.69 -2.63 1.91
CA TYR A 112 -11.34 -4.06 1.73
C TYR A 112 -12.23 -4.97 2.59
N LEU A 113 -12.50 -4.56 3.83
CA LEU A 113 -13.41 -5.28 4.72
C LEU A 113 -14.83 -5.32 4.15
N GLU A 114 -15.29 -4.22 3.56
CA GLU A 114 -16.57 -4.13 2.86
C GLU A 114 -16.62 -5.08 1.66
N ASP A 115 -15.57 -5.12 0.84
CA ASP A 115 -15.48 -6.01 -0.32
C ASP A 115 -15.57 -7.48 0.08
N LEU A 116 -14.80 -7.92 1.08
CA LEU A 116 -14.86 -9.29 1.64
C LEU A 116 -16.23 -9.59 2.27
N ALA A 117 -16.83 -8.61 2.95
CA ALA A 117 -18.16 -8.75 3.53
C ALA A 117 -19.26 -8.90 2.47
N ASN A 118 -19.10 -8.28 1.31
CA ASN A 118 -20.04 -8.38 0.19
C ASN A 118 -19.73 -9.55 -0.76
N HIS A 119 -18.56 -10.17 -0.69
CA HIS A 119 -18.25 -11.39 -1.44
C HIS A 119 -19.18 -12.55 -1.01
N SER A 120 -19.90 -13.15 -1.95
CA SER A 120 -21.00 -14.08 -1.66
C SER A 120 -20.57 -15.33 -0.89
N HIS A 121 -19.40 -15.87 -1.19
CA HIS A 121 -18.92 -17.14 -0.64
C HIS A 121 -17.83 -16.99 0.42
N TYR A 122 -17.34 -15.78 0.68
CA TYR A 122 -16.19 -15.60 1.58
C TYR A 122 -16.55 -15.97 3.02
N SER A 123 -15.80 -16.93 3.57
CA SER A 123 -16.00 -17.52 4.89
C SER A 123 -14.67 -17.87 5.58
N GLY A 124 -13.56 -17.28 5.11
CA GLY A 124 -12.26 -17.38 5.76
C GLY A 124 -12.10 -16.47 6.98
N THR A 125 -10.86 -16.35 7.45
CA THR A 125 -10.48 -15.46 8.54
C THR A 125 -9.93 -14.14 7.98
N VAL A 126 -10.47 -13.00 8.42
CA VAL A 126 -9.88 -11.69 8.12
C VAL A 126 -9.10 -11.19 9.32
N ILE A 127 -7.79 -10.96 9.14
CA ILE A 127 -6.95 -10.28 10.12
C ILE A 127 -6.83 -8.82 9.67
N VAL A 128 -7.39 -7.92 10.47
CA VAL A 128 -7.47 -6.48 10.19
C VAL A 128 -6.39 -5.75 10.98
N GLY A 129 -5.32 -5.37 10.29
CA GLY A 129 -4.28 -4.49 10.82
C GLY A 129 -4.81 -3.10 11.11
N VAL A 130 -4.70 -2.64 12.36
CA VAL A 130 -5.21 -1.35 12.80
C VAL A 130 -4.06 -0.36 13.01
N VAL A 131 -4.13 0.76 12.29
CA VAL A 131 -3.45 2.00 12.64
C VAL A 131 -4.56 3.02 12.91
N PRO A 132 -4.81 3.43 14.17
CA PRO A 132 -6.02 4.18 14.51
C PRO A 132 -6.24 5.43 13.64
N GLY A 133 -5.21 6.24 13.38
CA GLY A 133 -5.32 7.43 12.53
C GLY A 133 -5.79 7.13 11.10
N LEU A 134 -5.38 5.99 10.53
CA LEU A 134 -5.77 5.55 9.19
C LEU A 134 -7.11 4.83 9.19
N PHE A 135 -7.37 3.98 10.19
CA PHE A 135 -8.63 3.25 10.34
C PHE A 135 -9.83 4.20 10.47
N PHE A 136 -9.64 5.30 11.19
CA PHE A 136 -10.68 6.32 11.39
C PHE A 136 -10.59 7.50 10.41
N ALA A 137 -9.76 7.42 9.37
CA ALA A 137 -9.70 8.45 8.34
C ALA A 137 -11.02 8.45 7.53
N PRO A 138 -11.79 9.55 7.52
CA PRO A 138 -13.09 9.60 6.85
C PRO A 138 -13.01 9.73 5.33
N GLY A 139 -11.81 9.97 4.79
CA GLY A 139 -11.61 10.26 3.38
C GLY A 139 -10.14 10.51 3.05
N GLY A 140 -9.90 11.22 1.94
CA GLY A 140 -8.55 11.55 1.49
C GLY A 140 -7.79 10.36 0.90
N PRO A 141 -6.45 10.46 0.78
CA PRO A 141 -5.61 9.40 0.22
C PRO A 141 -5.82 8.01 0.87
N PRO A 142 -5.98 7.88 2.21
CA PRO A 142 -6.19 6.57 2.84
C PRO A 142 -7.44 5.82 2.37
N MET A 143 -8.48 6.53 1.92
CA MET A 143 -9.70 5.92 1.38
C MET A 143 -9.67 5.78 -0.15
N LYS A 144 -9.00 6.70 -0.86
CA LYS A 144 -8.92 6.67 -2.33
C LYS A 144 -8.07 5.51 -2.85
N SER A 145 -6.93 5.24 -2.21
CA SER A 145 -6.04 4.15 -2.62
C SER A 145 -6.73 2.78 -2.61
N PRO A 146 -7.38 2.31 -1.52
CA PRO A 146 -8.06 1.02 -1.53
C PRO A 146 -9.25 0.97 -2.50
N GLN A 147 -9.93 2.10 -2.73
CA GLN A 147 -10.97 2.18 -3.76
C GLN A 147 -10.42 2.00 -5.17
N ASN A 148 -9.24 2.55 -5.46
CA ASN A 148 -8.58 2.37 -6.76
C ASN A 148 -8.15 0.91 -6.97
N HIS A 149 -7.61 0.23 -5.95
CA HIS A 149 -7.29 -1.19 -6.02
C HIS A 149 -8.52 -2.05 -6.34
N LEU A 150 -9.63 -1.79 -5.63
CA LEU A 150 -10.90 -2.48 -5.88
C LEU A 150 -11.46 -2.17 -7.26
N LYS A 151 -11.35 -0.92 -7.73
CA LYS A 151 -11.73 -0.54 -9.09
C LYS A 151 -10.87 -1.27 -10.11
N ARG A 152 -9.54 -1.32 -9.92
CA ARG A 152 -8.63 -2.05 -10.80
C ARG A 152 -9.02 -3.51 -10.91
N PHE A 153 -9.31 -4.16 -9.78
CA PHE A 153 -9.75 -5.55 -9.75
C PHE A 153 -11.06 -5.76 -10.53
N ARG A 154 -12.06 -4.89 -10.35
CA ARG A 154 -13.37 -5.00 -11.02
C ARG A 154 -13.27 -4.74 -12.53
N ASP A 155 -12.45 -3.78 -12.93
CA ASP A 155 -12.32 -3.32 -14.31
C ASP A 155 -11.03 -3.83 -14.98
N TRP A 156 -10.49 -4.98 -14.53
CA TRP A 156 -9.16 -5.46 -14.95
C TRP A 156 -9.15 -5.99 -16.38
N SER A 157 -8.77 -5.14 -17.34
CA SER A 157 -8.80 -5.45 -18.77
C SER A 157 -7.78 -6.53 -19.17
N PRO A 158 -8.01 -7.28 -20.26
CA PRO A 158 -7.03 -8.25 -20.78
C PRO A 158 -5.65 -7.64 -21.07
N THR A 159 -5.60 -6.40 -21.57
CA THR A 159 -4.35 -5.69 -21.83
C THR A 159 -3.59 -5.37 -20.55
N GLN A 160 -4.28 -4.95 -19.49
CA GLN A 160 -3.65 -4.72 -18.18
C GLN A 160 -3.14 -6.02 -17.58
N LYS A 161 -3.91 -7.12 -17.68
CA LYS A 161 -3.47 -8.45 -17.24
C LYS A 161 -2.20 -8.89 -17.97
N PHE A 162 -2.17 -8.75 -19.29
CA PHE A 162 -0.98 -9.07 -20.08
C PHE A 162 0.21 -8.20 -19.71
N SER A 163 0.01 -6.87 -19.62
CA SER A 163 1.04 -5.93 -19.21
C SER A 163 1.61 -6.28 -17.85
N HIS A 164 0.76 -6.63 -16.87
CA HIS A 164 1.17 -7.04 -15.54
C HIS A 164 2.06 -8.30 -15.58
N GLN A 165 1.73 -9.30 -16.39
CA GLN A 165 2.56 -10.50 -16.52
C GLN A 165 3.93 -10.19 -17.11
N VAL A 166 3.99 -9.33 -18.13
CA VAL A 166 5.27 -8.90 -18.74
C VAL A 166 6.09 -8.06 -17.74
N SER A 167 5.47 -7.08 -17.10
CA SER A 167 6.11 -6.22 -16.10
C SER A 167 6.71 -7.04 -14.97
N ARG A 168 5.97 -8.02 -14.42
CA ARG A 168 6.47 -8.91 -13.36
C ARG A 168 7.71 -9.69 -13.75
N ILE A 169 7.84 -10.10 -15.02
CA ILE A 169 9.05 -10.76 -15.50
C ILE A 169 10.20 -9.77 -15.50
N MET A 170 9.98 -8.56 -16.04
CA MET A 170 11.04 -7.55 -16.19
C MET A 170 11.50 -6.94 -14.86
N GLU A 171 10.58 -6.62 -13.96
CA GLU A 171 10.84 -5.99 -12.65
C GLU A 171 11.74 -6.86 -11.76
N LYS A 172 11.71 -8.19 -11.94
CA LYS A 172 12.62 -9.12 -11.24
C LYS A 172 14.08 -9.01 -11.68
N TRP A 173 14.34 -8.46 -12.86
CA TRP A 173 15.69 -8.38 -13.43
C TRP A 173 16.28 -6.98 -13.39
N PHE A 174 15.46 -5.94 -13.49
CA PHE A 174 15.92 -4.56 -13.66
C PHE A 174 15.53 -3.66 -12.48
N ALA A 175 16.54 -3.07 -11.83
CA ALA A 175 16.34 -2.15 -10.71
C ALA A 175 15.77 -0.81 -11.19
N PHE A 176 16.12 -0.36 -12.41
CA PHE A 176 15.64 0.92 -12.93
C PHE A 176 14.12 1.00 -13.15
N LEU A 177 13.40 -0.13 -13.08
CA LEU A 177 11.95 -0.20 -13.23
C LEU A 177 11.19 0.13 -11.93
N ASN A 178 11.88 0.50 -10.86
CA ASN A 178 11.26 0.96 -9.62
C ASN A 178 10.36 2.19 -9.91
N ASP A 179 9.05 1.99 -9.75
CA ASP A 179 8.05 3.00 -10.10
C ASP A 179 7.96 4.15 -9.09
N SER A 180 8.39 3.87 -7.86
CA SER A 180 8.24 4.73 -6.71
C SER A 180 9.27 5.85 -6.68
N ASP A 181 10.45 5.60 -7.27
CA ASP A 181 11.60 6.52 -7.19
C ASP A 181 12.22 6.86 -8.56
N LEU A 182 12.24 5.92 -9.52
CA LEU A 182 13.09 6.02 -10.72
C LEU A 182 12.34 6.40 -12.00
N THR A 183 11.04 6.68 -11.92
CA THR A 183 10.29 7.21 -13.06
C THR A 183 10.69 8.64 -13.37
N LEU A 184 10.59 9.06 -14.64
CA LEU A 184 10.91 10.43 -15.04
C LEU A 184 10.16 11.47 -14.20
N ASN A 185 8.86 11.23 -13.94
CA ASN A 185 8.06 12.13 -13.12
C ASN A 185 8.62 12.26 -11.70
N GLN A 186 9.07 11.16 -11.11
CA GLN A 186 9.62 11.17 -9.77
C GLN A 186 10.98 11.86 -9.72
N LEU A 187 11.87 11.54 -10.68
CA LEU A 187 13.15 12.23 -10.82
C LEU A 187 13.00 13.75 -11.01
N LEU A 188 11.95 14.19 -11.71
CA LEU A 188 11.62 15.61 -11.87
C LEU A 188 11.08 16.24 -10.56
N LEU A 189 10.32 15.50 -9.77
CA LEU A 189 9.82 15.94 -8.46
C LEU A 189 10.95 16.05 -7.42
N ASP A 190 11.98 15.22 -7.55
CA ASP A 190 13.15 15.20 -6.68
C ASP A 190 14.20 16.26 -7.06
N LEU A 191 13.98 17.02 -8.13
CA LEU A 191 14.80 18.20 -8.43
C LEU A 191 14.68 19.19 -7.26
N LYS A 192 15.81 19.50 -6.63
CA LYS A 192 15.94 20.43 -5.49
C LYS A 192 15.73 21.89 -5.88
N ILE A 193 14.61 22.20 -6.53
CA ILE A 193 14.19 23.54 -6.87
C ILE A 193 13.63 24.18 -5.59
N PRO A 194 14.14 25.35 -5.17
CA PRO A 194 13.67 25.98 -3.95
C PRO A 194 12.19 26.33 -4.07
N ASN A 195 11.42 25.94 -3.04
CA ASN A 195 10.01 26.28 -2.97
C ASN A 195 9.81 27.80 -2.89
N ARG A 196 8.74 28.29 -3.54
CA ARG A 196 8.33 29.69 -3.39
C ARG A 196 7.96 29.96 -1.93
N LYS A 197 8.18 31.21 -1.49
CA LYS A 197 7.82 31.66 -0.15
C LYS A 197 6.35 31.30 0.15
N ASN A 198 6.11 30.68 1.31
CA ASN A 198 4.81 30.25 1.82
C ASN A 198 4.14 29.06 1.11
N VAL A 199 4.80 28.36 0.17
CA VAL A 199 4.25 27.14 -0.41
C VAL A 199 4.34 26.01 0.62
N LYS A 200 3.20 25.38 0.91
CA LYS A 200 3.13 24.14 1.68
C LYS A 200 3.34 22.98 0.71
N THR A 201 4.52 22.36 0.75
CA THR A 201 4.78 21.13 0.00
C THR A 201 4.38 19.91 0.81
N LYS A 202 4.10 18.81 0.12
CA LYS A 202 4.01 17.51 0.76
C LYS A 202 5.40 17.11 1.26
N PRO A 203 5.50 16.34 2.35
CA PRO A 203 6.75 15.69 2.72
C PRO A 203 7.25 14.86 1.53
N GLU A 204 8.55 14.96 1.23
CA GLU A 204 9.19 14.10 0.25
C GLU A 204 9.20 12.68 0.80
N LEU A 205 8.65 11.72 0.06
CA LEU A 205 8.59 10.33 0.50
C LEU A 205 10.01 9.73 0.53
N PRO A 206 10.27 8.76 1.42
CA PRO A 206 11.60 8.18 1.52
C PRO A 206 11.89 7.29 0.30
N PRO A 207 13.07 7.46 -0.34
CA PRO A 207 13.46 6.59 -1.44
C PRO A 207 13.70 5.18 -0.94
N TYR A 208 13.32 4.20 -1.75
CA TYR A 208 13.60 2.78 -1.58
C TYR A 208 13.27 2.24 -0.19
N PHE A 209 12.14 2.70 0.36
CA PHE A 209 11.76 2.42 1.75
C PHE A 209 11.25 0.99 1.98
N HIS A 210 10.52 0.44 1.02
CA HIS A 210 9.92 -0.89 1.13
C HIS A 210 9.91 -1.61 -0.21
N GLU A 211 9.77 -2.92 -0.14
CA GLU A 211 9.61 -3.80 -1.29
C GLU A 211 8.61 -4.91 -0.96
N VAL A 212 8.04 -5.52 -2.01
CA VAL A 212 7.12 -6.64 -1.90
C VAL A 212 7.56 -7.80 -2.79
N ASP A 213 7.24 -9.03 -2.40
CA ASP A 213 7.40 -10.20 -3.25
C ASP A 213 6.16 -10.47 -4.15
N GLU A 214 6.19 -11.57 -4.91
CA GLU A 214 5.10 -11.98 -5.82
C GLU A 214 3.76 -12.24 -5.11
N GLU A 215 3.82 -12.55 -3.83
CA GLU A 215 2.66 -12.82 -2.99
C GLU A 215 2.24 -11.61 -2.15
N ARG A 216 2.94 -10.49 -2.36
CA ARG A 216 2.86 -9.24 -1.61
C ARG A 216 3.31 -9.37 -0.16
N GLN A 217 4.17 -10.32 0.20
CA GLN A 217 4.93 -10.21 1.45
C GLN A 217 5.75 -8.92 1.39
N GLY A 218 5.40 -7.96 2.23
CA GLY A 218 6.05 -6.66 2.26
C GLY A 218 7.04 -6.54 3.41
N GLY A 219 7.92 -5.57 3.32
CA GLY A 219 8.76 -5.19 4.43
C GLY A 219 9.65 -3.99 4.13
N MET A 220 10.17 -3.37 5.19
CA MET A 220 11.21 -2.36 5.07
C MET A 220 12.42 -2.96 4.36
N THR A 221 12.98 -2.24 3.39
CA THR A 221 14.20 -2.69 2.71
C THR A 221 15.37 -2.74 3.71
N GLU A 222 16.34 -3.61 3.46
CA GLU A 222 17.56 -3.67 4.26
C GLU A 222 18.34 -2.35 4.21
N PHE A 223 18.28 -1.66 3.07
CA PHE A 223 18.84 -0.32 2.91
C PHE A 223 18.23 0.68 3.90
N ALA A 224 16.90 0.76 3.96
CA ALA A 224 16.21 1.65 4.91
C ALA A 224 16.45 1.22 6.37
N ALA A 225 16.49 -0.08 6.65
CA ALA A 225 16.73 -0.62 7.99
C ALA A 225 18.16 -0.36 8.52
N LYS A 226 19.16 -0.18 7.64
CA LYS A 226 20.56 0.10 8.03
C LYS A 226 20.97 1.56 7.91
N ASN A 227 20.21 2.38 7.18
CA ASN A 227 20.56 3.77 6.91
C ASN A 227 19.96 4.72 7.97
N ILE A 228 20.71 5.01 9.03
CA ILE A 228 20.28 5.88 10.14
C ILE A 228 19.87 7.29 9.66
N PRO A 229 20.61 7.99 8.77
CA PRO A 229 20.15 9.26 8.21
C PRO A 229 18.78 9.17 7.52
N LEU A 230 18.53 8.11 6.75
CA LEU A 230 17.25 7.89 6.08
C LEU A 230 16.14 7.63 7.11
N GLN A 231 16.39 6.82 8.15
CA GLN A 231 15.43 6.61 9.24
C GLN A 231 15.03 7.92 9.91
N LYS A 232 16.02 8.76 10.27
CA LYS A 232 15.76 10.08 10.87
C LYS A 232 14.95 10.99 9.94
N ARG A 233 15.18 10.90 8.62
CA ARG A 233 14.37 11.62 7.63
C ARG A 233 12.94 11.11 7.62
N ILE A 234 12.74 9.79 7.63
CA ILE A 234 11.42 9.14 7.67
C ILE A 234 10.65 9.53 8.93
N GLN A 235 11.32 9.56 10.08
CA GLN A 235 10.76 10.05 11.34
C GLN A 235 10.16 11.46 11.20
N GLN A 236 10.84 12.37 10.47
CA GLN A 236 10.31 13.72 10.20
C GLN A 236 9.12 13.74 9.25
N ILE A 237 8.98 12.73 8.38
CA ILE A 237 7.83 12.57 7.48
C ILE A 237 6.58 12.14 8.26
N TRP A 238 6.74 11.32 9.30
CA TRP A 238 5.61 10.86 10.12
C TRP A 238 4.94 11.95 10.94
N ILE A 239 5.69 12.91 11.45
CA ILE A 239 5.15 14.00 12.27
C ILE A 239 3.96 14.71 11.58
N PRO A 240 4.09 15.26 10.37
CA PRO A 240 2.95 15.89 9.69
C PRO A 240 1.87 14.90 9.25
N LEU A 241 2.21 13.64 8.95
CA LEU A 241 1.23 12.64 8.49
C LEU A 241 0.33 12.10 9.62
N PHE A 242 0.83 12.07 10.86
CA PHE A 242 0.08 11.61 12.04
C PHE A 242 -0.44 12.76 12.91
N THR A 243 -0.15 14.01 12.53
CA THR A 243 -0.79 15.18 13.13
C THR A 243 -2.15 15.40 12.48
N PRO A 244 -3.25 15.52 13.26
CA PRO A 244 -4.57 15.82 12.71
C PRO A 244 -4.52 17.08 11.84
N PRO A 245 -5.18 17.07 10.66
CA PRO A 245 -5.19 18.23 9.78
C PRO A 245 -5.89 19.41 10.48
N PRO A 246 -5.54 20.66 10.14
CA PRO A 246 -6.26 21.81 10.64
C PRO A 246 -7.74 21.76 10.22
N PRO A 247 -8.64 22.42 10.96
CA PRO A 247 -10.05 22.51 10.59
C PRO A 247 -10.23 22.95 9.13
N PRO A 248 -11.20 22.39 8.40
CA PRO A 248 -11.53 22.84 7.05
C PRO A 248 -11.81 24.35 7.03
N LYS A 249 -11.51 25.00 5.90
CA LYS A 249 -11.78 26.44 5.75
C LYS A 249 -13.23 26.76 6.08
N GLY A 250 -13.44 27.73 6.97
CA GLY A 250 -14.77 28.18 7.40
C GLY A 250 -15.40 27.35 8.53
N LYS A 251 -14.69 26.38 9.11
CA LYS A 251 -15.14 25.65 10.30
C LYS A 251 -14.29 25.97 11.53
N SER A 252 -14.93 26.05 12.68
CA SER A 252 -14.23 26.10 13.97
C SER A 252 -13.59 24.75 14.30
N ALA A 253 -12.69 24.73 15.29
CA ALA A 253 -12.08 23.48 15.77
C ALA A 253 -13.12 22.53 16.37
N GLU A 254 -14.14 23.07 17.04
CA GLU A 254 -15.24 22.34 17.66
C GLU A 254 -16.13 21.69 16.61
N GLU A 255 -16.47 22.41 15.53
CA GLU A 255 -17.25 21.87 14.41
C GLU A 255 -16.50 20.75 13.69
N ALA A 256 -15.21 20.96 13.40
CA ALA A 256 -14.37 19.93 12.80
C ALA A 256 -14.26 18.67 13.67
N LYS A 257 -14.14 18.85 14.99
CA LYS A 257 -14.13 17.75 15.96
C LYS A 257 -15.48 17.02 16.02
N ALA A 258 -16.59 17.76 15.98
CA ALA A 258 -17.93 17.18 15.97
C ALA A 258 -18.17 16.34 14.71
N ASP A 259 -17.74 16.83 13.54
CA ASP A 259 -17.84 16.09 12.28
C ASP A 259 -16.95 14.85 12.28
N PHE A 260 -15.73 14.95 12.82
CA PHE A 260 -14.86 13.80 12.99
C PHE A 260 -15.50 12.74 13.91
N ASN A 261 -16.11 13.15 15.02
CA ASN A 261 -16.81 12.22 15.91
C ASN A 261 -17.98 11.52 15.19
N LYS A 262 -18.77 12.23 14.38
CA LYS A 262 -19.83 11.61 13.54
C LYS A 262 -19.25 10.60 12.56
N ALA A 263 -18.10 10.92 11.97
CA ALA A 263 -17.41 9.98 11.08
C ALA A 263 -16.92 8.74 11.82
N VAL A 264 -16.36 8.89 13.03
CA VAL A 264 -15.98 7.76 13.89
C VAL A 264 -17.17 6.84 14.15
N GLU A 265 -18.34 7.37 14.52
CA GLU A 265 -19.55 6.55 14.71
C GLU A 265 -19.96 5.81 13.43
N THR A 266 -19.89 6.49 12.29
CA THR A 266 -20.23 5.89 10.99
C THR A 266 -19.27 4.77 10.63
N ILE A 267 -17.96 4.98 10.81
CA ILE A 267 -16.93 3.98 10.55
C ILE A 267 -17.13 2.75 11.46
N LEU A 268 -17.41 2.95 12.74
CA LEU A 268 -17.68 1.84 13.68
C LEU A 268 -18.94 1.05 13.28
N LYS A 269 -20.03 1.75 12.91
CA LYS A 269 -21.27 1.12 12.45
C LYS A 269 -21.05 0.29 11.17
N ASN A 270 -20.33 0.85 10.20
CA ASN A 270 -20.00 0.16 8.95
C ASN A 270 -19.11 -1.06 9.23
N THR A 271 -18.06 -0.88 10.04
CA THR A 271 -17.17 -1.98 10.47
C THR A 271 -17.98 -3.10 11.10
N LYS A 272 -18.87 -2.80 12.06
CA LYS A 272 -19.76 -3.82 12.66
C LYS A 272 -20.58 -4.54 11.59
N THR A 273 -21.21 -3.79 10.69
CA THR A 273 -22.04 -4.35 9.61
C THR A 273 -21.24 -5.33 8.75
N HIS A 274 -20.00 -4.98 8.38
CA HIS A 274 -19.14 -5.84 7.58
C HIS A 274 -18.66 -7.07 8.37
N VAL A 275 -18.28 -6.91 9.63
CA VAL A 275 -17.92 -8.02 10.53
C VAL A 275 -19.09 -9.00 10.68
N ASP A 276 -20.30 -8.50 10.94
CA ASP A 276 -21.50 -9.34 11.12
C ASP A 276 -21.83 -10.09 9.81
N LYS A 277 -21.68 -9.46 8.65
CA LYS A 277 -21.86 -10.11 7.34
C LYS A 277 -20.88 -11.26 7.12
N ILE A 278 -19.59 -11.07 7.44
CA ILE A 278 -18.56 -12.11 7.32
C ILE A 278 -18.88 -13.28 8.27
N ARG A 279 -19.21 -12.98 9.53
CA ARG A 279 -19.57 -13.98 10.54
C ARG A 279 -20.82 -14.77 10.19
N LYS A 280 -21.83 -14.12 9.59
CA LYS A 280 -23.05 -14.80 9.12
C LYS A 280 -22.76 -15.86 8.05
N LYS A 281 -21.65 -15.70 7.31
CA LYS A 281 -21.18 -16.67 6.30
C LYS A 281 -20.24 -17.73 6.89
N GLY A 282 -20.03 -17.75 8.21
CA GLY A 282 -19.11 -18.67 8.89
C GLY A 282 -17.67 -18.17 8.96
N GLY A 283 -17.37 -16.97 8.44
CA GLY A 283 -16.04 -16.38 8.52
C GLY A 283 -15.71 -15.80 9.89
N LYS A 284 -14.41 -15.59 10.12
CA LYS A 284 -13.89 -14.97 11.35
C LYS A 284 -13.29 -13.60 11.03
N VAL A 285 -13.34 -12.68 12.00
CA VAL A 285 -12.67 -11.39 11.90
C VAL A 285 -11.93 -11.15 13.20
N LEU A 286 -10.65 -10.77 13.09
CA LEU A 286 -9.79 -10.41 14.21
C LEU A 286 -9.12 -9.07 13.91
N PHE A 287 -9.05 -8.19 14.91
CA PHE A 287 -8.29 -6.95 14.81
C PHE A 287 -6.89 -7.13 15.39
N LEU A 288 -5.87 -6.61 14.72
CA LEU A 288 -4.48 -6.70 15.14
C LEU A 288 -3.85 -5.30 15.20
N ARG A 289 -3.37 -4.89 16.38
CA ARG A 289 -2.59 -3.67 16.54
C ARG A 289 -1.12 -4.06 16.70
N LEU A 290 -0.36 -3.90 15.61
CA LEU A 290 1.08 -4.14 15.53
C LEU A 290 1.87 -2.99 16.20
N PRO A 291 3.15 -3.17 16.52
CA PRO A 291 3.95 -2.16 17.22
C PRO A 291 4.04 -0.80 16.51
N SER A 292 4.27 0.23 17.31
CA SER A 292 4.87 1.51 16.93
C SER A 292 5.66 1.99 18.15
N THR A 293 6.76 2.72 17.94
CA THR A 293 7.66 3.09 19.03
C THR A 293 7.87 4.59 19.14
N GLU A 294 8.52 4.99 20.24
CA GLU A 294 9.03 6.34 20.47
C GLU A 294 7.99 7.44 20.18
N HIS A 295 8.43 8.52 19.54
CA HIS A 295 7.63 9.72 19.33
C HIS A 295 6.33 9.47 18.56
N LEU A 296 6.32 8.54 17.60
CA LEU A 296 5.09 8.22 16.86
C LEU A 296 4.07 7.56 17.78
N ARG A 297 4.50 6.67 18.67
CA ARG A 297 3.62 6.04 19.66
C ARG A 297 3.03 7.07 20.63
N GLU A 298 3.82 8.05 21.06
CA GLU A 298 3.36 9.18 21.88
C GLU A 298 2.28 9.99 21.16
N MET A 299 2.50 10.31 19.88
CA MET A 299 1.53 11.02 19.05
C MET A 299 0.23 10.23 18.91
N GLU A 300 0.30 8.92 18.66
CA GLU A 300 -0.88 8.07 18.59
C GLU A 300 -1.63 8.00 19.92
N ASN A 301 -0.92 7.98 21.05
CA ASN A 301 -1.52 8.05 22.38
C ASN A 301 -2.23 9.40 22.63
N LYS A 302 -1.70 10.48 22.06
CA LYS A 302 -2.27 11.82 22.17
C LYS A 302 -3.50 12.01 21.27
N PHE A 303 -3.39 11.67 19.99
CA PHE A 303 -4.39 12.01 18.98
C PHE A 303 -5.41 10.90 18.75
N THR A 304 -5.01 9.65 18.95
CA THR A 304 -5.86 8.47 18.78
C THR A 304 -5.77 7.51 19.98
N PRO A 305 -6.03 7.99 21.22
CA PRO A 305 -5.88 7.20 22.43
C PRO A 305 -6.69 5.90 22.39
N ARG A 306 -6.08 4.80 22.80
CA ARG A 306 -6.64 3.44 22.79
C ARG A 306 -8.10 3.36 23.23
N LYS A 307 -8.43 3.93 24.40
CA LYS A 307 -9.80 3.93 24.98
C LYS A 307 -10.87 4.53 24.07
N GLN A 308 -10.50 5.54 23.26
CA GLN A 308 -11.44 6.25 22.39
C GLN A 308 -11.47 5.68 20.97
N PHE A 309 -10.57 4.77 20.61
CA PHE A 309 -10.43 4.27 19.25
C PHE A 309 -10.36 2.73 19.21
N TRP A 310 -9.21 2.14 19.56
CA TRP A 310 -9.02 0.69 19.54
C TRP A 310 -10.06 -0.07 20.37
N ASP A 311 -10.27 0.31 21.64
CA ASP A 311 -11.22 -0.37 22.52
C ASP A 311 -12.66 -0.24 21.99
N ARG A 312 -12.97 0.86 21.28
CA ARG A 312 -14.28 1.05 20.64
C ARG A 312 -14.49 0.11 19.46
N ILE A 313 -13.47 -0.18 18.67
CA ILE A 313 -13.57 -1.17 17.57
C ILE A 313 -14.01 -2.52 18.16
N LEU A 314 -13.31 -3.00 19.18
CA LEU A 314 -13.60 -4.30 19.80
C LEU A 314 -14.99 -4.30 20.46
N LYS A 315 -15.31 -3.27 21.23
CA LYS A 315 -16.62 -3.13 21.90
C LYS A 315 -17.78 -3.09 20.90
N THR A 316 -17.65 -2.34 19.81
CA THR A 316 -18.75 -2.19 18.83
C THR A 316 -18.91 -3.43 17.95
N THR A 317 -17.82 -4.05 17.51
CA THR A 317 -17.87 -5.20 16.60
C THR A 317 -18.10 -6.53 17.33
N GLY A 318 -17.71 -6.62 18.60
CA GLY A 318 -17.63 -7.88 19.33
C GLY A 318 -16.62 -8.85 18.70
N ALA A 319 -15.67 -8.35 17.91
CA ALA A 319 -14.57 -9.14 17.37
C ALA A 319 -13.40 -9.20 18.35
N PRO A 320 -12.69 -10.33 18.41
CA PRO A 320 -11.47 -10.39 19.18
C PRO A 320 -10.42 -9.42 18.62
N GLY A 321 -9.54 -8.97 19.49
CA GLY A 321 -8.44 -8.10 19.14
C GLY A 321 -7.17 -8.50 19.88
N ILE A 322 -6.03 -8.39 19.20
CA ILE A 322 -4.70 -8.54 19.78
C ILE A 322 -4.01 -7.18 19.68
N HIS A 323 -3.73 -6.57 20.82
CA HIS A 323 -2.89 -5.38 20.89
C HIS A 323 -1.50 -5.79 21.39
N PHE A 324 -0.44 -5.38 20.69
CA PHE A 324 0.93 -5.76 21.07
C PHE A 324 1.33 -5.35 22.51
N GLU A 325 0.61 -4.42 23.14
CA GLU A 325 0.88 -3.95 24.50
C GLU A 325 0.21 -4.83 25.57
N ASP A 326 -0.74 -5.68 25.17
CA ASP A 326 -1.49 -6.55 26.09
C ASP A 326 -0.73 -7.84 26.44
N TYR A 327 0.36 -8.13 25.73
CA TYR A 327 1.12 -9.38 25.84
C TYR A 327 2.59 -9.06 26.05
N GLU A 328 3.20 -9.61 27.09
CA GLU A 328 4.61 -9.34 27.41
C GLU A 328 5.54 -9.85 26.31
N GLU A 329 5.17 -10.96 25.67
CA GLU A 329 5.88 -11.59 24.56
C GLU A 329 5.94 -10.69 23.32
N LEU A 330 4.97 -9.78 23.16
CA LEU A 330 4.86 -8.87 22.02
C LEU A 330 5.48 -7.49 22.30
N LYS A 331 6.10 -7.29 23.46
CA LYS A 331 6.84 -6.08 23.82
C LYS A 331 8.33 -6.20 23.50
N GLY A 332 9.04 -5.08 23.58
CA GLY A 332 10.49 -5.00 23.43
C GLY A 332 11.00 -4.91 21.99
N PHE A 333 10.10 -4.75 21.02
CA PHE A 333 10.46 -4.46 19.63
C PHE A 333 10.69 -2.96 19.43
N ASP A 334 11.63 -2.61 18.57
CA ASP A 334 11.87 -1.23 18.14
C ASP A 334 11.59 -1.04 16.65
N CYS A 335 10.91 0.04 16.31
CA CYS A 335 10.67 0.46 14.93
C CYS A 335 11.76 1.49 14.55
N PRO A 336 12.67 1.20 13.60
CA PRO A 336 13.78 2.10 13.27
C PRO A 336 13.33 3.52 12.88
N GLU A 337 12.17 3.62 12.25
CA GLU A 337 11.53 4.89 11.88
C GLU A 337 10.22 5.14 12.64
N TRP A 338 10.04 4.54 13.82
CA TRP A 338 8.91 4.65 14.75
C TRP A 338 7.59 3.99 14.35
N SER A 339 7.42 3.55 13.10
CA SER A 339 6.13 3.03 12.60
C SER A 339 6.14 1.55 12.21
N HIS A 340 7.27 1.00 11.77
CA HIS A 340 7.40 -0.33 11.18
C HIS A 340 8.60 -1.05 11.77
N LEU A 341 8.47 -2.37 11.93
CA LEU A 341 9.58 -3.24 12.26
C LEU A 341 10.50 -3.40 11.04
N ASN A 342 11.78 -3.67 11.29
CA ASN A 342 12.61 -4.25 10.24
C ASN A 342 12.19 -5.71 9.99
N ARG A 343 12.66 -6.31 8.90
CA ARG A 343 12.27 -7.69 8.53
C ARG A 343 12.57 -8.75 9.59
N GLN A 344 13.73 -8.66 10.24
CA GLN A 344 14.13 -9.63 11.25
C GLN A 344 13.19 -9.57 12.46
N ASP A 345 12.89 -8.35 12.92
CA ASP A 345 11.98 -8.12 14.03
C ASP A 345 10.53 -8.43 13.67
N ALA A 346 10.11 -8.21 12.42
CA ALA A 346 8.78 -8.63 11.92
C ALA A 346 8.61 -10.15 11.97
N THR A 347 9.61 -10.91 11.51
CA THR A 347 9.63 -12.37 11.61
C THR A 347 9.56 -12.82 13.07
N GLU A 348 10.37 -12.23 13.95
CA GLU A 348 10.38 -12.59 15.38
C GLU A 348 9.08 -12.21 16.09
N PHE A 349 8.55 -11.01 15.84
CA PHE A 349 7.23 -10.58 16.32
C PHE A 349 6.15 -11.55 15.89
N THR A 350 6.15 -11.95 14.62
CA THR A 350 5.15 -12.88 14.09
C THR A 350 5.25 -14.24 14.77
N LYS A 351 6.47 -14.77 15.03
CA LYS A 351 6.64 -16.03 15.77
C LYS A 351 6.03 -15.96 17.17
N ARG A 352 6.22 -14.85 17.88
CA ARG A 352 5.64 -14.65 19.22
C ARG A 352 4.14 -14.39 19.20
N LEU A 353 3.63 -13.82 18.10
CA LEU A 353 2.20 -13.63 17.88
C LEU A 353 1.46 -14.95 17.63
N MET A 354 2.10 -15.94 17.00
CA MET A 354 1.44 -17.18 16.56
C MET A 354 0.72 -17.95 17.68
N PRO A 355 1.32 -18.23 18.86
CA PRO A 355 0.61 -18.90 19.96
C PRO A 355 -0.61 -18.11 20.46
N ILE A 356 -0.49 -16.79 20.54
CA ILE A 356 -1.58 -15.89 20.96
C ILE A 356 -2.70 -15.93 19.93
N LEU A 357 -2.35 -15.82 18.64
CA LEU A 357 -3.30 -15.85 17.54
C LEU A 357 -4.05 -17.18 17.50
N ARG A 358 -3.37 -18.31 17.72
CA ARG A 358 -4.00 -19.64 17.83
C ARG A 358 -4.98 -19.75 18.98
N GLY A 359 -4.70 -19.09 20.11
CA GLY A 359 -5.62 -19.07 21.26
C GLY A 359 -6.90 -18.26 21.03
N VAL A 360 -6.92 -17.40 20.00
CA VAL A 360 -8.01 -16.46 19.71
C VAL A 360 -8.83 -16.87 18.49
N LEU A 361 -8.20 -17.48 17.48
CA LEU A 361 -8.86 -18.02 16.28
C LEU A 361 -9.53 -19.36 16.58
#